data_AF-A0ABD6N1I1-F1
#
_entry.id   AF-A0ABD6N1I1-F1
#
_cell.length_a   1.000
_cell.length_b   1.000
_cell.length_c   1.000
_cell.angle_alpha   90.00
_cell.angle_beta   90.00
_cell.angle_gamma   90.00
#
_symmetry.space_group_name_H-M   'P 1'
#
loop_
_entity.id
_entity.type
_entity.pdbx_description
1 polymer ?
#
loop_
_entity_poly.entity_id
_entity_poly.type
_entity_poly.pdbx_seq_one_letter_code
_entity_poly.pdbx_strand_id
1 'polypeptide(L)'
;MDSIKSCYHPIDAAILWCNLTDHATEILQVEISHPGELLKYFPQWPCLHYRVERIYDAIACGELPATFLGGPITVNNHAERVYWSVRRADLRAWFACHSPEDKPAFLFHKNVDHLECVSLCAHLAVQAERDFYKSEYEKMHQAYDSVVEEMTAYKRQEHEFAARLEAIGPASEASASVHYTIIGALLALMLDTSKNGQPRSIYKTQSAVVDAITTLFPGITGLSKRTLDRKFAQARRLFAQAVEA
;
A
#
# COMPACT_ATOMS: atom_id res chain seq x y z
N MET A 1 43.25 -22.28 -26.65
CA MET A 1 42.43 -21.22 -26.02
C MET A 1 41.78 -20.45 -27.15
N ASP A 2 40.53 -20.77 -27.44
CA ASP A 2 39.84 -20.18 -28.59
C ASP A 2 39.51 -18.73 -28.26
N SER A 3 40.13 -17.80 -29.01
CA SER A 3 39.85 -16.38 -28.90
C SER A 3 38.36 -16.14 -29.18
N ILE A 4 37.65 -15.52 -28.23
CA ILE A 4 36.23 -15.20 -28.38
C ILE A 4 36.08 -14.17 -29.51
N LYS A 5 35.59 -14.61 -30.67
CA LYS A 5 35.33 -13.72 -31.80
C LYS A 5 33.99 -13.00 -31.62
N SER A 6 33.94 -11.72 -32.01
CA SER A 6 32.71 -10.92 -32.01
C SER A 6 31.74 -11.34 -33.12
N CYS A 7 32.28 -11.78 -34.27
CA CYS A 7 31.52 -12.30 -35.41
C CYS A 7 32.15 -13.60 -35.91
N TYR A 8 31.33 -14.45 -36.52
CA TYR A 8 31.75 -15.72 -37.13
C TYR A 8 31.29 -15.78 -38.57
N HIS A 9 32.14 -16.31 -39.45
CA HIS A 9 31.66 -16.77 -40.75
C HIS A 9 30.75 -18.01 -40.55
N PRO A 10 29.69 -18.22 -41.35
CA PRO A 10 28.80 -19.38 -41.20
C PRO A 10 29.53 -20.74 -41.12
N ILE A 11 30.57 -20.92 -41.96
CA ILE A 11 31.38 -22.14 -41.96
C ILE A 11 32.21 -22.25 -40.68
N ASP A 12 32.86 -21.16 -40.22
CA ASP A 12 33.59 -21.14 -38.94
C ASP A 12 32.70 -21.55 -37.77
N ALA A 13 31.47 -21.01 -37.73
CA ALA A 13 30.50 -21.31 -36.69
C ALA A 13 30.11 -22.80 -36.69
N ALA A 14 29.94 -23.41 -37.86
CA ALA A 14 29.66 -24.85 -37.96
C ALA A 14 30.85 -25.72 -37.56
N ILE A 15 32.09 -25.34 -37.93
CA ILE A 15 33.31 -26.04 -37.50
C ILE A 15 33.39 -26.05 -35.97
N LEU A 16 33.19 -24.88 -35.35
CA LEU A 16 33.18 -24.72 -33.89
C LEU A 16 32.03 -25.50 -33.23
N TRP A 17 30.86 -25.55 -33.86
CA TRP A 17 29.74 -26.36 -33.38
C TRP A 17 30.08 -27.86 -33.42
N CYS A 18 30.79 -28.33 -34.45
CA CYS A 18 31.24 -29.71 -34.60
C CYS A 18 32.46 -30.09 -33.75
N ASN A 19 33.06 -29.14 -33.02
CA ASN A 19 34.35 -29.33 -32.34
C ASN A 19 35.48 -29.80 -33.29
N LEU A 20 35.47 -29.33 -34.54
CA LEU A 20 36.47 -29.68 -35.57
C LEU A 20 37.58 -28.62 -35.68
N THR A 21 37.95 -27.98 -34.56
CA THR A 21 38.93 -26.88 -34.52
C THR A 21 40.30 -27.30 -35.06
N ASP A 22 40.71 -28.54 -34.82
CA ASP A 22 42.02 -29.06 -35.25
C ASP A 22 42.11 -29.20 -36.78
N HIS A 23 40.95 -29.32 -37.45
CA HIS A 23 40.84 -29.45 -38.90
C HIS A 23 40.35 -28.16 -39.58
N ALA A 24 40.20 -27.07 -38.84
CA ALA A 24 39.62 -25.83 -39.36
C ALA A 24 40.39 -25.27 -40.56
N THR A 25 41.73 -25.36 -40.53
CA THR A 25 42.60 -24.87 -41.62
C THR A 25 42.44 -25.69 -42.90
N GLU A 26 42.29 -27.02 -42.79
CA GLU A 26 42.04 -27.92 -43.92
C GLU A 26 40.66 -27.67 -44.53
N ILE A 27 39.63 -27.50 -43.69
CA ILE A 27 38.26 -27.26 -44.15
C ILE A 27 38.14 -25.91 -44.86
N LEU A 28 38.79 -24.86 -44.34
CA LEU A 28 38.72 -23.51 -44.90
C LEU A 28 39.57 -23.31 -46.16
N GLN A 29 40.49 -24.23 -46.48
CA GLN A 29 41.27 -24.18 -47.73
C GLN A 29 40.45 -24.59 -48.95
N VAL A 30 39.35 -25.32 -48.76
CA VAL A 30 38.48 -25.72 -49.87
C VAL A 30 37.57 -24.56 -50.20
N GLU A 31 37.66 -24.07 -51.45
CA GLU A 31 36.74 -23.07 -51.95
C GLU A 31 35.42 -23.76 -52.33
N ILE A 32 34.35 -23.36 -51.66
CA ILE A 32 33.06 -24.04 -51.73
C ILE A 32 32.01 -23.03 -52.21
N SER A 33 31.37 -23.36 -53.32
CA SER A 33 30.28 -22.54 -53.87
C SER A 33 28.95 -22.82 -53.18
N HIS A 34 28.73 -24.08 -52.77
CA HIS A 34 27.49 -24.51 -52.13
C HIS A 34 27.75 -25.43 -50.92
N PRO A 35 26.97 -25.30 -49.83
CA PRO A 35 27.07 -26.17 -48.64
C PRO A 35 27.07 -27.68 -48.95
N GLY A 36 26.37 -28.10 -50.01
CA GLY A 36 26.33 -29.48 -50.53
C GLY A 36 27.67 -30.06 -51.00
N GLU A 37 28.64 -29.21 -51.33
CA GLU A 37 29.95 -29.66 -51.81
C GLU A 37 30.84 -30.13 -50.65
N LEU A 38 30.60 -29.66 -49.42
CA LEU A 38 31.33 -30.11 -48.23
C LEU A 38 31.27 -31.62 -48.04
N LEU A 39 30.12 -32.25 -48.34
CA LEU A 39 29.96 -33.69 -48.22
C LEU A 39 30.83 -34.48 -49.20
N LYS A 40 31.17 -33.89 -50.36
CA LYS A 40 32.03 -34.51 -51.37
C LYS A 40 33.49 -34.49 -50.97
N TYR A 41 33.94 -33.38 -50.37
CA TYR A 41 35.33 -33.20 -49.94
C TYR A 41 35.61 -33.84 -48.57
N PHE A 42 34.65 -33.79 -47.65
CA PHE A 42 34.80 -34.27 -46.27
C PHE A 42 33.67 -35.24 -45.86
N PRO A 43 33.56 -36.42 -46.52
CA PRO A 43 32.54 -37.41 -46.18
C PRO A 43 32.65 -37.95 -44.74
N GLN A 44 33.83 -37.85 -44.12
CA GLN A 44 34.09 -38.27 -42.74
C GLN A 44 33.37 -37.43 -41.68
N TRP A 45 32.89 -36.22 -42.02
CA TRP A 45 32.19 -35.33 -41.09
C TRP A 45 30.78 -34.93 -41.58
N PRO A 46 29.80 -35.85 -41.61
CA PRO A 46 28.44 -35.54 -42.04
C PRO A 46 27.77 -34.43 -41.21
N CYS A 47 28.13 -34.33 -39.93
CA CYS A 47 27.62 -33.29 -39.02
C CYS A 47 28.03 -31.88 -39.44
N LEU A 48 29.20 -31.71 -40.06
CA LEU A 48 29.68 -30.41 -40.55
C LEU A 48 28.77 -29.91 -41.67
N HIS A 49 28.54 -30.76 -42.68
CA HIS A 49 27.68 -30.43 -43.80
C HIS A 49 26.26 -30.06 -43.33
N TYR A 50 25.65 -30.91 -42.50
CA TYR A 50 24.32 -30.67 -41.95
C TYR A 50 24.22 -29.35 -41.17
N ARG A 51 25.22 -29.02 -40.34
CA ARG A 51 25.22 -27.78 -39.54
C ARG A 51 25.48 -26.53 -40.37
N VAL A 52 26.35 -26.64 -41.38
CA VAL A 52 26.57 -25.54 -42.35
C VAL A 52 25.28 -25.24 -43.10
N GLU A 53 24.59 -26.26 -43.61
CA GLU A 53 23.28 -26.08 -44.27
C GLU A 53 22.27 -25.40 -43.36
N ARG A 54 22.15 -25.85 -42.11
CA ARG A 54 21.23 -25.23 -41.14
C ARG A 54 21.51 -23.76 -40.87
N ILE A 55 22.78 -23.36 -40.77
CA ILE A 55 23.12 -21.95 -40.55
C ILE A 55 22.78 -21.13 -41.80
N TYR A 56 23.11 -21.63 -43.00
CA TYR A 56 22.77 -20.92 -44.24
C TYR A 56 21.26 -20.83 -44.48
N ASP A 57 20.53 -21.89 -44.18
CA ASP A 57 19.07 -21.95 -44.26
C ASP A 57 18.43 -20.94 -43.31
N ALA A 58 18.87 -20.89 -42.04
CA ALA A 58 18.41 -19.92 -41.07
C ALA A 58 18.64 -18.47 -41.51
N ILE A 59 19.77 -18.19 -42.17
CA ILE A 59 20.04 -16.86 -42.75
C ILE A 59 19.10 -16.57 -43.92
N ALA A 60 18.92 -17.54 -44.83
CA ALA A 60 18.05 -17.40 -46.00
C ALA A 60 16.58 -17.21 -45.62
N CYS A 61 16.11 -17.88 -44.57
CA CYS A 61 14.76 -17.75 -44.00
C CYS A 61 14.59 -16.50 -43.13
N GLY A 62 15.66 -15.76 -42.84
CA GLY A 62 15.62 -14.55 -42.01
C GLY A 62 15.52 -14.82 -40.50
N GLU A 63 15.72 -16.07 -40.06
CA GLU A 63 15.75 -16.45 -38.64
C GLU A 63 17.06 -16.03 -37.97
N LEU A 64 18.16 -16.02 -38.72
CA LEU A 64 19.49 -15.64 -38.24
C LEU A 64 19.99 -14.39 -38.96
N PRO A 65 20.06 -13.23 -38.26
CA PRO A 65 20.64 -12.02 -38.81
C PRO A 65 22.12 -12.23 -39.19
N ALA A 66 22.44 -11.91 -40.44
CA ALA A 66 23.81 -11.92 -40.94
C ALA A 66 24.10 -10.62 -41.69
N THR A 67 25.39 -10.30 -41.79
CA THR A 67 25.89 -9.10 -42.48
C THR A 67 26.84 -9.48 -43.60
N PHE A 68 26.86 -8.67 -44.65
CA PHE A 68 27.84 -8.71 -45.73
C PHE A 68 28.81 -7.55 -45.56
N LEU A 69 30.10 -7.81 -45.35
CA LEU A 69 31.13 -6.78 -45.10
C LEU A 69 30.72 -5.74 -44.03
N GLY A 70 29.98 -6.18 -43.00
CA GLY A 70 29.49 -5.33 -41.91
C GLY A 70 28.16 -4.59 -42.17
N GLY A 71 27.60 -4.67 -43.38
CA GLY A 71 26.27 -4.13 -43.75
C GLY A 71 25.18 -5.20 -43.87
N PRO A 72 23.90 -4.83 -44.05
CA PRO A 72 22.82 -5.80 -44.25
C PRO A 72 22.98 -6.60 -45.55
N ILE A 73 22.57 -7.87 -45.54
CA ILE A 73 22.54 -8.71 -46.74
C ILE A 73 21.40 -8.23 -47.66
N THR A 74 21.69 -8.12 -48.96
CA THR A 74 20.74 -7.76 -50.01
C THR A 74 20.73 -8.85 -51.09
N VAL A 75 19.67 -8.93 -51.90
CA VAL A 75 19.48 -9.96 -52.96
C VAL A 75 20.71 -10.14 -53.85
N ASN A 76 21.43 -9.06 -54.17
CA ASN A 76 22.63 -9.08 -55.01
C ASN A 76 23.85 -9.69 -54.31
N ASN A 77 23.94 -9.61 -52.98
CA ASN A 77 25.09 -10.06 -52.20
C ASN A 77 24.93 -11.53 -51.73
N HIS A 78 23.85 -12.23 -52.14
CA HIS A 78 23.64 -13.61 -51.70
C HIS A 78 24.58 -14.64 -52.34
N ALA A 79 25.13 -14.31 -53.51
CA ALA A 79 26.10 -15.16 -54.21
C ALA A 79 27.46 -15.16 -53.51
N GLU A 80 27.84 -14.04 -52.88
CA GLU A 80 29.16 -13.84 -52.29
C GLU A 80 29.19 -14.22 -50.80
N ARG A 81 28.86 -15.48 -50.51
CA ARG A 81 28.74 -16.03 -49.15
C ARG A 81 30.02 -15.96 -48.34
N VAL A 82 31.17 -15.86 -49.00
CA VAL A 82 32.52 -15.76 -48.39
C VAL A 82 32.65 -14.52 -47.49
N TYR A 83 31.89 -13.46 -47.78
CA TYR A 83 31.94 -12.21 -47.00
C TYR A 83 30.83 -12.09 -45.96
N TRP A 84 30.09 -13.18 -45.71
CA TRP A 84 29.04 -13.19 -44.71
C TRP A 84 29.63 -13.31 -43.31
N SER A 85 29.04 -12.58 -42.37
CA SER A 85 29.38 -12.69 -40.95
C SER A 85 28.13 -12.65 -40.09
N VAL A 86 28.12 -13.47 -39.05
CA VAL A 86 27.05 -13.55 -38.06
C VAL A 86 27.59 -13.05 -36.74
N ARG A 87 26.89 -12.10 -36.09
CA ARG A 87 27.32 -11.61 -34.78
C ARG A 87 27.14 -12.71 -33.75
N ARG A 88 28.07 -12.79 -32.79
CA ARG A 88 28.02 -13.75 -31.68
C ARG A 88 26.71 -13.67 -30.90
N ALA A 89 26.19 -12.47 -30.68
CA ALA A 89 24.94 -12.24 -29.95
C ALA A 89 23.74 -12.84 -30.69
N ASP A 90 23.62 -12.60 -31.99
CA ASP A 90 22.54 -13.11 -32.83
C ASP A 90 22.62 -14.62 -32.95
N LEU A 91 23.82 -15.16 -33.18
CA LEU A 91 24.05 -16.60 -33.22
C LEU A 91 23.66 -17.25 -31.88
N ARG A 92 24.06 -16.65 -30.75
CA ARG A 92 23.71 -17.14 -29.41
C ARG A 92 22.19 -17.09 -29.17
N ALA A 93 21.50 -16.02 -29.57
CA ALA A 93 20.05 -15.91 -29.44
C ALA A 93 19.33 -16.96 -30.29
N TRP A 94 19.76 -17.16 -31.54
CA TRP A 94 19.22 -18.17 -32.45
C TRP A 94 19.34 -19.58 -31.86
N PHE A 95 20.50 -19.95 -31.31
CA PHE A 95 20.68 -21.23 -30.63
C PHE A 95 19.78 -21.38 -29.39
N ALA A 96 19.61 -20.32 -28.60
CA ALA A 96 18.76 -20.36 -27.41
C ALA A 96 17.28 -20.62 -27.76
N CYS A 97 16.82 -20.14 -28.92
CA CYS A 97 15.44 -20.29 -29.37
C CYS A 97 15.19 -21.58 -30.16
N HIS A 98 16.08 -21.95 -31.09
CA HIS A 98 15.81 -23.03 -32.05
C HIS A 98 16.44 -24.38 -31.69
N SER A 99 17.46 -24.42 -30.83
CA SER A 99 18.13 -25.67 -30.44
C SER A 99 18.64 -25.62 -29.01
N PRO A 100 17.73 -25.57 -28.01
CA PRO A 100 18.10 -25.45 -26.60
C PRO A 100 18.89 -26.66 -26.06
N GLU A 101 18.74 -27.83 -26.70
CA GLU A 101 19.40 -29.09 -26.33
C GLU A 101 20.83 -29.23 -26.92
N ASP A 102 21.12 -28.59 -28.06
CA ASP A 102 22.42 -28.67 -28.74
C ASP A 102 23.15 -27.31 -28.69
N LYS A 103 23.42 -26.84 -27.46
CA LYS A 103 24.11 -25.58 -27.20
C LYS A 103 25.62 -25.75 -27.39
N PRO A 104 26.24 -25.10 -28.39
CA PRO A 104 27.67 -25.27 -28.63
C PRO A 104 28.50 -24.55 -27.56
N ALA A 105 29.56 -25.22 -27.11
CA ALA A 105 30.38 -24.76 -25.98
C ALA A 105 31.06 -23.39 -26.21
N PHE A 106 31.38 -23.05 -27.47
CA PHE A 106 32.00 -21.76 -27.81
C PHE A 106 31.04 -20.56 -27.61
N LEU A 107 29.72 -20.77 -27.68
CA LEU A 107 28.71 -19.74 -27.42
C LEU A 107 28.23 -19.76 -25.98
N PHE A 108 28.01 -20.96 -25.46
CA PHE A 108 27.52 -21.22 -24.11
C PHE A 108 28.64 -21.90 -23.34
N HIS A 109 29.45 -21.10 -22.66
CA HIS A 109 30.46 -21.66 -21.76
C HIS A 109 29.74 -22.54 -20.74
N LYS A 110 30.25 -23.76 -20.51
CA LYS A 110 29.76 -24.63 -19.44
C LYS A 110 29.97 -23.88 -18.13
N ASN A 111 28.86 -23.46 -17.56
CA ASN A 111 28.69 -22.44 -16.53
C ASN A 111 29.79 -22.36 -15.46
N VAL A 112 30.18 -21.12 -15.10
CA VAL A 112 30.34 -20.78 -13.69
C VAL A 112 28.94 -20.93 -13.09
N ASP A 113 28.80 -21.73 -12.05
CA ASP A 113 27.51 -22.13 -11.49
C ASP A 113 26.65 -20.90 -11.10
N HIS A 114 25.73 -20.50 -11.98
CA HIS A 114 24.83 -19.36 -11.77
C HIS A 114 23.54 -19.77 -11.05
N LEU A 115 23.41 -21.03 -10.59
CA LEU A 115 22.26 -21.48 -9.79
C LEU A 115 22.08 -20.65 -8.50
N GLU A 116 23.17 -20.11 -7.96
CA GLU A 116 23.15 -19.20 -6.80
C GLU A 116 23.10 -17.71 -7.19
N CYS A 117 23.19 -17.37 -8.49
CA CYS A 117 23.21 -15.99 -8.93
C CYS A 117 21.79 -15.42 -9.00
N VAL A 118 21.49 -14.48 -8.10
CA VAL A 118 20.26 -13.67 -8.19
C VAL A 118 20.39 -12.72 -9.38
N SER A 119 19.40 -12.74 -10.28
CA SER A 119 19.32 -11.76 -11.38
C SER A 119 19.30 -10.34 -10.81
N LEU A 120 20.10 -9.44 -11.37
CA LEU A 120 20.12 -8.02 -11.00
C LEU A 120 18.71 -7.41 -11.06
N CYS A 121 17.91 -7.78 -12.07
CA CYS A 121 16.53 -7.30 -12.20
C CYS A 121 15.65 -7.79 -11.03
N ALA A 122 15.81 -9.05 -10.61
CA ALA A 122 15.07 -9.59 -9.47
C ALA A 122 15.47 -8.87 -8.17
N HIS A 123 16.76 -8.60 -7.99
CA HIS A 123 17.25 -7.83 -6.84
C HIS A 123 16.66 -6.42 -6.79
N LEU A 124 16.71 -5.69 -7.92
CA LEU A 124 16.18 -4.33 -8.01
C LEU A 124 14.67 -4.27 -7.81
N ALA A 125 13.92 -5.25 -8.33
CA ALA A 125 12.47 -5.35 -8.11
C ALA A 125 12.15 -5.52 -6.61
N VAL A 126 12.80 -6.48 -5.94
CA VAL A 126 12.60 -6.72 -4.50
C VAL A 126 13.05 -5.52 -3.66
N GLN A 127 14.11 -4.83 -4.06
CA GLN A 127 14.56 -3.60 -3.40
C GLN A 127 13.52 -2.49 -3.51
N ALA A 128 12.97 -2.25 -4.71
CA ALA A 128 11.94 -1.24 -4.92
C ALA A 128 10.68 -1.51 -4.10
N GLU A 129 10.23 -2.77 -4.04
CA GLU A 129 9.10 -3.17 -3.19
C GLU A 129 9.39 -2.95 -1.70
N ARG A 130 10.58 -3.33 -1.23
CA ARG A 130 10.99 -3.10 0.16
C ARG A 130 10.97 -1.62 0.51
N ASP A 131 11.51 -0.78 -0.35
CA ASP A 131 11.58 0.67 -0.13
C ASP A 131 10.17 1.29 -0.12
N PHE A 132 9.28 0.82 -1.00
CA PHE A 132 7.87 1.20 -0.98
C PHE A 132 7.20 0.83 0.35
N TYR A 133 7.28 -0.44 0.79
CA TYR A 133 6.65 -0.88 2.04
C TYR A 133 7.25 -0.19 3.27
N LYS A 134 8.55 0.10 3.26
CA LYS A 134 9.18 0.88 4.32
C LYS A 134 8.57 2.28 4.43
N SER A 135 8.38 2.96 3.30
CA SER A 135 7.77 4.30 3.29
C SER A 135 6.31 4.29 3.76
N GLU A 136 5.54 3.26 3.40
CA GLU A 136 4.17 3.10 3.86
C GLU A 136 4.10 2.79 5.36
N TYR A 137 5.00 1.93 5.85
CA TYR A 137 5.12 1.64 7.26
C TYR A 137 5.41 2.89 8.08
N GLU A 138 6.36 3.72 7.64
CA GLU A 138 6.70 4.98 8.32
C GLU A 138 5.49 5.94 8.39
N LYS A 139 4.70 6.05 7.32
CA LYS A 139 3.46 6.87 7.32
C LYS A 139 2.42 6.33 8.29
N MET A 140 2.19 5.00 8.28
CA MET A 140 1.23 4.37 9.19
C MET A 140 1.67 4.52 10.65
N HIS A 141 2.97 4.43 10.91
CA HIS A 141 3.53 4.62 12.24
C HIS A 141 3.32 6.05 12.74
N GLN A 142 3.59 7.06 11.90
CA GLN A 142 3.32 8.46 12.24
C GLN A 142 1.83 8.73 12.50
N ALA A 143 0.95 8.15 11.69
CA ALA A 143 -0.50 8.27 11.92
C ALA A 143 -0.92 7.62 13.25
N TYR A 144 -0.35 6.46 13.58
CA TYR A 144 -0.59 5.80 14.85
C TYR A 144 -0.11 6.65 16.03
N ASP A 145 1.09 7.20 15.96
CA ASP A 145 1.64 8.07 17.01
C ASP A 145 0.75 9.30 17.23
N SER A 146 0.27 9.94 16.15
CA SER A 146 -0.70 11.05 16.24
C SER A 146 -2.00 10.64 16.93
N VAL A 147 -2.55 9.45 16.63
CA VAL A 147 -3.77 8.95 17.28
C VAL A 147 -3.53 8.65 18.75
N VAL A 148 -2.36 8.13 19.11
CA VAL A 148 -1.98 7.91 20.51
C VAL A 148 -1.90 9.24 21.25
N GLU A 149 -1.27 10.26 20.66
CA GLU A 149 -1.22 11.60 21.23
C GLU A 149 -2.63 12.18 21.45
N GLU A 150 -3.50 12.12 20.46
CA GLU A 150 -4.90 12.54 20.58
C GLU A 150 -5.63 11.79 21.70
N MET A 151 -5.48 10.46 21.76
CA MET A 151 -6.10 9.64 22.81
C MET A 151 -5.60 10.03 24.20
N THR A 152 -4.31 10.32 24.36
CA THR A 152 -3.77 10.78 25.65
C THR A 152 -4.29 12.17 26.01
N ALA A 153 -4.49 13.06 25.04
CA ALA A 153 -5.10 14.36 25.24
C ALA A 153 -6.57 14.24 25.64
N TYR A 154 -7.35 13.38 24.98
CA TYR A 154 -8.74 13.09 25.35
C TYR A 154 -8.85 12.51 26.76
N LYS A 155 -8.03 11.53 27.12
CA LYS A 155 -7.99 10.99 28.49
C LYS A 155 -7.67 12.05 29.52
N ARG A 156 -6.77 12.99 29.21
CA ARG A 156 -6.45 14.12 30.10
C ARG A 156 -7.67 15.03 30.28
N GLN A 157 -8.37 15.35 29.21
CA GLN A 157 -9.60 16.17 29.27
C GLN A 157 -10.70 15.46 30.07
N GLU A 158 -10.89 14.15 29.86
CA GLU A 158 -11.84 13.36 30.62
C GLU A 158 -11.54 13.40 32.12
N HIS A 159 -10.28 13.23 32.51
CA HIS A 159 -9.84 13.38 33.89
C HIS A 159 -10.10 14.80 34.44
N GLU A 160 -9.88 15.84 33.64
CA GLU A 160 -10.16 17.21 34.05
C GLU A 160 -11.67 17.47 34.23
N PHE A 161 -12.51 16.96 33.33
CA PHE A 161 -13.97 17.04 33.46
C PHE A 161 -14.50 16.24 34.64
N ALA A 162 -13.97 15.04 34.88
CA ALA A 162 -14.31 14.23 36.04
C ALA A 162 -13.94 14.96 37.34
N ALA A 163 -12.73 15.52 37.43
CA ALA A 163 -12.30 16.31 38.58
C ALA A 163 -13.17 17.56 38.80
N ARG A 164 -13.58 18.26 37.73
CA ARG A 164 -14.51 19.39 37.81
C ARG A 164 -15.91 18.97 38.28
N LEU A 165 -16.42 17.84 37.81
CA LEU A 165 -17.70 17.27 38.25
C LEU A 165 -17.65 16.87 39.73
N GLU A 166 -16.57 16.23 40.17
CA GLU A 166 -16.34 15.92 41.58
C GLU A 166 -16.25 17.19 42.43
N ALA A 167 -15.56 18.24 41.95
CA ALA A 167 -15.45 19.52 42.63
C ALA A 167 -16.78 20.30 42.72
N ILE A 168 -17.66 20.16 41.71
CA ILE A 168 -19.03 20.70 41.76
C ILE A 168 -19.88 19.93 42.79
N GLY A 169 -19.47 18.69 43.13
CA GLY A 169 -20.18 17.79 44.04
C GLY A 169 -21.55 17.39 43.50
N PRO A 170 -22.25 16.42 44.13
CA PRO A 170 -23.70 16.32 43.94
C PRO A 170 -24.26 17.69 44.33
N ALA A 171 -25.02 18.35 43.44
CA ALA A 171 -25.60 19.68 43.70
C ALA A 171 -26.10 19.72 45.15
N SER A 172 -25.31 20.36 46.02
CA SER A 172 -25.30 20.01 47.45
C SER A 172 -26.72 19.87 47.94
N GLU A 173 -27.11 18.66 48.36
CA GLU A 173 -28.46 18.43 48.89
C GLU A 173 -28.78 19.46 49.99
N ALA A 174 -27.75 19.94 50.71
CA ALA A 174 -27.86 21.04 51.64
C ALA A 174 -28.22 22.38 50.97
N SER A 175 -27.61 22.74 49.82
CA SER A 175 -28.02 23.94 49.06
C SER A 175 -29.47 23.83 48.57
N ALA A 176 -29.85 22.71 47.95
CA ALA A 176 -31.23 22.51 47.49
C ALA A 176 -32.23 22.54 48.67
N SER A 177 -31.89 21.91 49.79
CA SER A 177 -32.69 21.90 51.02
C SER A 177 -32.86 23.31 51.61
N VAL A 178 -31.80 24.12 51.66
CA VAL A 178 -31.86 25.52 52.11
C VAL A 178 -32.80 26.34 51.21
N HIS A 179 -32.70 26.21 49.88
CA HIS A 179 -33.61 26.89 48.96
C HIS A 179 -35.07 26.48 49.18
N TYR A 180 -35.34 25.18 49.32
CA TYR A 180 -36.69 24.70 49.62
C TYR A 180 -37.20 25.16 50.98
N THR A 181 -36.33 25.25 51.98
CA THR A 181 -36.68 25.75 53.32
C THR A 181 -37.03 27.23 53.28
N ILE A 182 -36.25 28.05 52.56
CA ILE A 182 -36.55 29.48 52.34
C ILE A 182 -37.89 29.64 51.61
N ILE A 183 -38.11 28.89 50.52
CA ILE A 183 -39.37 28.92 49.76
C ILE A 183 -40.54 28.49 50.65
N GLY A 184 -40.37 27.44 51.46
CA GLY A 184 -41.38 26.96 52.40
C GLY A 184 -41.72 27.99 53.47
N ALA A 185 -40.72 28.68 54.03
CA ALA A 185 -40.89 29.76 54.99
C ALA A 185 -41.63 30.96 54.37
N LEU A 186 -41.29 31.35 53.14
CA LEU A 186 -41.98 32.41 52.41
C LEU A 186 -43.45 32.05 52.15
N LEU A 187 -43.72 30.80 51.73
CA LEU A 187 -45.08 30.30 51.53
C LEU A 187 -45.87 30.30 52.84
N ALA A 188 -45.27 29.87 53.95
CA ALA A 188 -45.90 29.92 55.26
C ALA A 188 -46.22 31.36 55.66
N LEU A 189 -45.26 32.29 55.52
CA LEU A 189 -45.44 33.70 55.85
C LEU A 189 -46.52 34.38 55.00
N MET A 190 -46.58 34.10 53.70
CA MET A 190 -47.57 34.71 52.80
C MET A 190 -48.99 34.20 53.06
N LEU A 191 -49.15 32.94 53.45
CA LEU A 191 -50.45 32.31 53.66
C LEU A 191 -50.93 32.38 55.12
N ASP A 192 -50.10 32.89 56.03
CA ASP A 192 -50.41 33.04 57.44
C ASP A 192 -51.22 34.30 57.75
N THR A 193 -51.87 34.29 58.91
CA THR A 193 -52.63 35.41 59.47
C THR A 193 -51.86 36.03 60.63
N SER A 194 -51.76 37.35 60.65
CA SER A 194 -51.18 38.09 61.77
C SER A 194 -51.94 37.82 63.08
N LYS A 195 -51.31 38.06 64.24
CA LYS A 195 -51.90 37.88 65.59
C LYS A 195 -53.21 38.66 65.80
N ASN A 196 -53.44 39.70 64.98
CA ASN A 196 -54.66 40.52 64.98
C ASN A 196 -55.71 40.03 63.95
N GLY A 197 -55.55 38.83 63.38
CA GLY A 197 -56.49 38.21 62.43
C GLY A 197 -56.40 38.70 60.98
N GLN A 198 -55.48 39.61 60.66
CA GLN A 198 -55.32 40.11 59.29
C GLN A 198 -54.43 39.17 58.43
N PRO A 199 -54.85 38.79 57.20
CA PRO A 199 -54.02 37.98 56.31
C PRO A 199 -52.77 38.75 55.90
N ARG A 200 -51.61 38.07 55.89
CA ARG A 200 -50.32 38.69 55.57
C ARG A 200 -50.10 38.94 54.07
N SER A 201 -50.88 38.29 53.20
CA SER A 201 -50.87 38.55 51.76
C SER A 201 -52.28 38.60 51.18
N ILE A 202 -52.38 39.10 49.94
CA ILE A 202 -53.61 39.10 49.15
C ILE A 202 -54.01 37.69 48.68
N TYR A 203 -53.10 36.73 48.75
CA TYR A 203 -53.31 35.36 48.27
C TYR A 203 -53.72 34.46 49.44
N LYS A 204 -54.91 33.87 49.36
CA LYS A 204 -55.48 33.03 50.43
C LYS A 204 -55.04 31.58 50.37
N THR A 205 -54.58 31.10 49.21
CA THR A 205 -54.23 29.70 48.99
C THR A 205 -52.98 29.59 48.12
N GLN A 206 -52.30 28.44 48.22
CA GLN A 206 -51.15 28.14 47.38
C GLN A 206 -51.52 28.13 45.88
N SER A 207 -52.71 27.64 45.51
CA SER A 207 -53.18 27.70 44.11
C SER A 207 -53.28 29.14 43.61
N ALA A 208 -53.78 30.06 44.45
CA ALA A 208 -53.87 31.47 44.07
C ALA A 208 -52.48 32.10 43.82
N VAL A 209 -51.46 31.68 44.59
CA VAL A 209 -50.06 32.09 44.35
C VAL A 209 -49.52 31.51 43.04
N VAL A 210 -49.77 30.21 42.78
CA VAL A 210 -49.34 29.55 41.53
C VAL A 210 -50.00 30.18 40.31
N ASP A 211 -51.30 30.42 40.37
CA ASP A 211 -52.07 31.05 39.29
C ASP A 211 -51.58 32.49 39.06
N ALA A 212 -51.26 33.25 40.12
CA ALA A 212 -50.68 34.58 40.00
C ALA A 212 -49.29 34.56 39.33
N ILE A 213 -48.39 33.65 39.74
CA ILE A 213 -47.04 33.53 39.15
C ILE A 213 -47.13 33.15 37.67
N THR A 214 -47.98 32.17 37.33
CA THR A 214 -48.13 31.73 35.93
C THR A 214 -48.78 32.77 35.03
N THR A 215 -49.65 33.63 35.59
CA THR A 215 -50.28 34.74 34.87
C THR A 215 -49.30 35.91 34.66
N LEU A 216 -48.49 36.24 35.67
CA LEU A 216 -47.55 37.36 35.63
C LEU A 216 -46.29 37.03 34.82
N PHE A 217 -45.86 35.76 34.80
CA PHE A 217 -44.64 35.30 34.15
C PHE A 217 -44.90 34.15 33.14
N PRO A 218 -45.68 34.39 32.08
CA PRO A 218 -45.99 33.36 31.10
C PRO A 218 -44.76 32.98 30.27
N GLY A 219 -44.60 31.68 29.97
CA GLY A 219 -43.57 31.17 29.05
C GLY A 219 -42.17 31.00 29.64
N ILE A 220 -41.95 31.27 30.93
CA ILE A 220 -40.66 31.03 31.58
C ILE A 220 -40.47 29.53 31.84
N THR A 221 -39.43 28.97 31.25
CA THR A 221 -39.06 27.56 31.45
C THR A 221 -38.83 27.27 32.92
N GLY A 222 -39.56 26.29 33.46
CA GLY A 222 -39.50 25.89 34.88
C GLY A 222 -40.59 26.48 35.77
N LEU A 223 -41.38 27.46 35.31
CA LEU A 223 -42.51 28.04 36.07
C LEU A 223 -43.89 27.53 35.61
N SER A 224 -43.97 26.34 35.02
CA SER A 224 -45.27 25.74 34.72
C SER A 224 -46.07 25.47 36.00
N LYS A 225 -47.40 25.54 35.94
CA LYS A 225 -48.30 25.23 37.07
C LYS A 225 -47.93 23.92 37.75
N ARG A 226 -47.76 22.84 36.96
CA ARG A 226 -47.32 21.52 37.45
C ARG A 226 -45.96 21.55 38.16
N THR A 227 -45.01 22.34 37.66
CA THR A 227 -43.69 22.45 38.28
C THR A 227 -43.76 23.18 39.61
N LEU A 228 -44.47 24.31 39.65
CA LEU A 228 -44.66 25.12 40.85
C LEU A 228 -45.40 24.34 41.95
N ASP A 229 -46.50 23.68 41.62
CA ASP A 229 -47.25 22.85 42.56
C ASP A 229 -46.37 21.78 43.21
N ARG A 230 -45.57 21.07 42.40
CA ARG A 230 -44.63 20.05 42.89
C ARG A 230 -43.56 20.66 43.80
N LYS A 231 -42.92 21.77 43.39
CA LYS A 231 -41.83 22.41 44.13
C LYS A 231 -42.31 23.03 45.43
N PHE A 232 -43.48 23.67 45.43
CA PHE A 232 -44.08 24.27 46.64
C PHE A 232 -44.55 23.20 47.64
N ALA A 233 -45.11 22.08 47.16
CA ALA A 233 -45.45 20.95 48.03
C ALA A 233 -44.18 20.37 48.69
N GLN A 234 -43.09 20.22 47.93
CA GLN A 234 -41.81 19.75 48.47
C GLN A 234 -41.21 20.75 49.47
N ALA A 235 -41.21 22.05 49.15
CA ALA A 235 -40.75 23.13 50.02
C ALA A 235 -41.46 23.14 51.39
N ARG A 236 -42.80 23.01 51.37
CA ARG A 236 -43.61 22.97 52.60
C ARG A 236 -43.31 21.75 53.47
N ARG A 237 -43.12 20.57 52.87
CA ARG A 237 -42.78 19.34 53.61
C ARG A 237 -41.43 19.49 54.32
N LEU A 238 -40.42 19.99 53.62
CA LEU A 238 -39.08 20.21 54.19
C LEU A 238 -39.09 21.29 55.27
N PHE A 239 -39.82 22.40 55.05
CA PHE A 239 -39.97 23.45 56.04
C PHE A 239 -40.69 22.97 57.32
N ALA A 240 -41.77 22.19 57.18
CA ALA A 240 -42.47 21.62 58.33
C ALA A 240 -41.55 20.70 59.16
N GLN A 241 -40.79 19.83 58.49
CA GLN A 241 -39.80 18.96 59.14
C GLN A 241 -38.70 19.76 59.87
N ALA A 242 -38.28 20.90 59.31
CA ALA A 242 -37.26 21.75 59.92
C ALA A 242 -37.77 22.61 61.09
N VAL A 243 -39.08 22.85 61.19
CA VAL A 243 -39.71 23.59 62.31
C VAL A 243 -40.09 22.64 63.45
N GLU A 244 -40.33 21.36 63.17
CA GLU A 244 -40.64 20.32 64.15
C GLU A 244 -39.40 19.66 64.78
N ALA A 245 -38.22 19.84 64.17
CA ALA A 245 -36.92 19.36 64.66
C ALA A 245 -36.26 20.34 65.63
#